data_AF-A0A1C6L0H3-F1
#
_entry.id   AF-A0A1C6L0H3-F1
#
_cell.length_a   1.000
_cell.length_b   1.000
_cell.length_c   1.000
_cell.angle_alpha   90.00
_cell.angle_beta   90.00
_cell.angle_gamma   90.00
#
_symmetry.space_group_name_H-M   'P 1'
#
loop_
_entity.id
_entity.type
_entity.pdbx_description
1 polymer ?
#
loop_
_entity_poly.entity_id
_entity_poly.type
_entity_poly.pdbx_seq_one_letter_code
_entity_poly.pdbx_strand_id
1 'polypeptide(L)'
;MGKRVIKFGISEQDINRAIKELDDYKREIQRKTELLREKVAKRLADEAKKGFNGAVVDDLVRGGQRFAQVDVSIDSRGAITVVVANGEDAVWVEFGAGVYHNGSLGSSPHPHGVELGMTIGGFGKGNGKKDTWGFYEDGELKLTHGTPARMPMARAITTVCNEISQVAKEVFG
;
A
#
# COMPACT_ATOMS: atom_id res chain seq x y z
N MET A 1 16.62 -14.17 -15.04
CA MET A 1 16.68 -14.78 -16.38
C MET A 1 18.12 -14.88 -16.82
N GLY A 2 18.61 -16.11 -17.00
CA GLY A 2 19.87 -16.33 -17.68
C GLY A 2 19.80 -15.83 -19.14
N LYS A 3 20.97 -15.57 -19.72
CA LYS A 3 21.10 -15.19 -21.13
C LYS A 3 20.47 -16.28 -22.02
N ARG A 4 19.40 -15.96 -22.74
CA ARG A 4 18.82 -16.85 -23.76
C ARG A 4 19.64 -16.74 -25.05
N VAL A 5 20.15 -17.86 -25.56
CA VAL A 5 20.92 -17.91 -26.80
C VAL A 5 20.19 -18.83 -27.78
N ILE A 6 19.72 -18.27 -28.89
CA ILE A 6 19.10 -19.01 -29.99
C ILE A 6 20.21 -19.33 -31.00
N LYS A 7 20.49 -20.62 -31.23
CA LYS A 7 21.50 -21.09 -32.19
C LYS A 7 20.79 -21.70 -33.39
N PHE A 8 21.15 -21.28 -34.60
CA PHE A 8 20.51 -21.75 -35.83
C PHE A 8 21.47 -21.72 -37.03
N GLY A 9 21.23 -22.59 -38.01
CA GLY A 9 21.90 -22.56 -39.31
C GLY A 9 21.22 -21.59 -40.28
N ILE A 10 21.80 -21.38 -41.46
CA ILE A 10 21.26 -20.44 -42.47
C ILE A 10 20.25 -21.07 -43.43
N SER A 11 19.81 -22.31 -43.17
CA SER A 11 18.75 -22.95 -43.95
C SER A 11 17.41 -22.26 -43.68
N GLU A 12 16.50 -22.25 -44.68
CA GLU A 12 15.16 -21.67 -44.52
C GLU A 12 14.40 -22.27 -43.32
N GLN A 13 14.53 -23.58 -43.12
CA GLN A 13 13.94 -24.29 -41.98
C GLN A 13 14.52 -23.82 -40.64
N ASP A 14 15.84 -23.65 -40.56
CA ASP A 14 16.51 -23.18 -39.33
C ASP A 14 16.17 -21.72 -39.02
N ILE A 15 16.08 -20.86 -40.04
CA ILE A 15 15.68 -19.45 -39.89
C ILE A 15 14.24 -19.39 -39.35
N ASN A 16 13.31 -20.16 -39.95
CA ASN A 16 11.92 -20.20 -39.50
C ASN A 16 11.80 -20.70 -38.05
N ARG A 17 12.61 -21.70 -37.65
CA ARG A 17 12.67 -22.16 -36.25
C ARG A 17 13.18 -21.05 -35.32
N ALA A 18 14.24 -20.33 -35.70
CA ALA A 18 14.81 -19.26 -34.91
C ALA A 18 13.84 -18.07 -34.73
N ILE A 19 13.08 -17.71 -35.77
CA ILE A 19 12.01 -16.69 -35.69
C ILE A 19 10.96 -17.12 -34.66
N LYS A 20 10.51 -18.39 -34.72
CA LYS A 20 9.54 -18.92 -33.76
C LYS A 20 10.07 -18.89 -32.32
N GLU A 21 11.31 -19.33 -32.10
CA GLU A 21 11.94 -19.29 -30.77
C GLU A 21 12.06 -17.86 -30.22
N LEU A 22 12.35 -16.89 -31.09
CA LEU A 22 12.40 -15.48 -30.71
C LEU A 22 11.02 -14.94 -30.31
N ASP A 23 9.98 -15.27 -31.07
CA ASP A 23 8.63 -14.82 -30.78
C ASP A 23 8.05 -15.48 -29.52
N ASP A 24 8.34 -16.76 -29.29
CA ASP A 24 8.03 -17.45 -28.04
C ASP A 24 8.74 -16.79 -26.85
N TYR A 25 10.02 -16.41 -27.02
CA TYR A 25 10.76 -15.69 -25.98
C TYR A 25 10.16 -14.31 -25.69
N LYS A 26 9.78 -13.53 -26.71
CA LYS A 26 9.09 -12.23 -26.51
C LYS A 26 7.80 -12.40 -25.71
N ARG A 27 6.97 -13.39 -26.06
CA ARG A 27 5.73 -13.70 -25.33
C ARG A 27 5.99 -14.13 -23.89
N GLU A 28 7.04 -14.91 -23.67
CA GLU A 28 7.44 -15.33 -22.32
C GLU A 28 7.82 -14.13 -21.44
N ILE A 29 8.60 -13.18 -21.97
CA ILE A 29 8.97 -11.96 -21.25
C ILE A 29 7.73 -11.16 -20.87
N GLN A 30 6.82 -10.93 -21.81
CA GLN A 30 5.57 -10.19 -21.55
C GLN A 30 4.75 -10.87 -20.45
N ARG A 31 4.55 -12.19 -20.55
CA ARG A 31 3.80 -12.96 -19.55
C ARG A 31 4.46 -12.91 -18.18
N LYS A 32 5.78 -13.01 -18.10
CA LYS A 32 6.52 -12.95 -16.83
C LYS A 32 6.49 -11.56 -16.22
N THR A 33 6.57 -10.50 -17.02
CA THR A 33 6.39 -9.13 -16.52
C THR A 33 5.01 -8.93 -15.91
N GLU A 34 3.97 -9.45 -16.56
CA GLU A 34 2.60 -9.37 -16.04
C GLU A 34 2.45 -10.15 -14.73
N LEU A 35 3.04 -11.35 -14.66
CA LEU A 35 3.05 -12.16 -13.45
C LEU A 35 3.82 -11.49 -12.30
N LEU A 36 4.94 -10.82 -12.58
CA LEU A 36 5.67 -10.04 -11.57
C LEU A 36 4.77 -8.94 -11.01
N ARG A 37 4.13 -8.17 -11.89
CA ARG A 37 3.21 -7.08 -11.50
C ARG A 37 2.08 -7.60 -10.60
N GLU A 38 1.44 -8.69 -10.98
CA GLU A 38 0.36 -9.33 -10.18
C GLU A 38 0.86 -9.79 -8.81
N LYS A 39 2.02 -10.46 -8.74
CA LYS A 39 2.60 -10.91 -7.48
C LYS A 39 2.94 -9.75 -6.54
N VAL A 40 3.52 -8.67 -7.08
CA VAL A 40 3.86 -7.46 -6.31
C VAL A 40 2.60 -6.81 -5.77
N ALA A 41 1.57 -6.63 -6.60
CA ALA A 41 0.30 -6.06 -6.17
C ALA A 41 -0.38 -6.90 -5.09
N LYS A 42 -0.38 -8.22 -5.23
CA LYS A 42 -0.90 -9.14 -4.22
C LYS A 42 -0.15 -9.00 -2.90
N ARG A 43 1.19 -9.00 -2.95
CA ARG A 43 2.02 -8.86 -1.74
C ARG A 43 1.81 -7.52 -1.04
N LEU A 44 1.68 -6.42 -1.80
CA LEU A 44 1.35 -5.10 -1.26
C LEU A 44 -0.02 -5.10 -0.57
N ALA A 45 -1.04 -5.65 -1.22
CA ALA A 45 -2.38 -5.73 -0.66
C ALA A 45 -2.41 -6.56 0.63
N ASP A 46 -1.75 -7.72 0.64
CA ASP A 46 -1.66 -8.59 1.82
C ASP A 46 -0.97 -7.88 3.00
N GLU A 47 0.08 -7.11 2.74
CA GLU A 47 0.78 -6.36 3.79
C GLU A 47 -0.05 -5.18 4.32
N ALA A 48 -0.68 -4.42 3.42
CA ALA A 48 -1.57 -3.32 3.80
C ALA A 48 -2.75 -3.84 4.64
N LYS A 49 -3.37 -4.96 4.25
CA LYS A 49 -4.46 -5.60 5.00
C LYS A 49 -4.07 -5.92 6.43
N LYS A 50 -2.86 -6.47 6.65
CA LYS A 50 -2.35 -6.74 7.99
C LYS A 50 -2.20 -5.47 8.82
N GLY A 51 -1.79 -4.37 8.21
CA GLY A 51 -1.62 -3.09 8.90
C GLY A 51 -2.95 -2.44 9.30
N PHE A 52 -3.99 -2.55 8.46
CA PHE A 52 -5.34 -2.05 8.75
C PHE A 52 -6.12 -2.96 9.71
N ASN A 53 -5.87 -4.26 9.70
CA ASN A 53 -6.58 -5.20 10.56
C ASN A 53 -6.35 -4.87 12.04
N GLY A 54 -7.44 -4.56 12.76
CA GLY A 54 -7.41 -4.16 14.17
C GLY A 54 -6.80 -2.78 14.43
N ALA A 55 -6.63 -1.95 13.40
CA ALA A 55 -6.23 -0.56 13.60
C ALA A 55 -7.32 0.20 14.34
N VAL A 56 -6.93 0.96 15.36
CA VAL A 56 -7.84 1.85 16.09
C VAL A 56 -7.96 3.14 15.30
N VAL A 57 -9.18 3.64 15.15
CA VAL A 57 -9.46 4.93 14.52
C VAL A 57 -10.01 5.94 15.52
N ASP A 58 -10.78 5.50 16.53
CA ASP A 58 -11.15 6.35 17.66
C ASP A 58 -10.76 5.68 18.97
N ASP A 59 -9.76 6.25 19.63
CA ASP A 59 -9.37 5.90 20.98
C ASP A 59 -10.17 6.74 21.98
N LEU A 60 -11.34 6.25 22.39
CA LEU A 60 -12.25 7.02 23.23
C LEU A 60 -11.79 6.98 24.69
N VAL A 61 -11.77 8.15 25.32
CA VAL A 61 -11.44 8.31 26.74
C VAL A 61 -12.42 7.51 27.62
N ARG A 62 -13.67 7.39 27.16
CA ARG A 62 -14.72 6.57 27.76
C ARG A 62 -15.47 5.86 26.64
N GLY A 63 -15.62 4.54 26.75
CA GLY A 63 -16.33 3.74 25.74
C GLY A 63 -15.44 2.80 24.91
N GLY A 64 -14.13 2.75 25.18
CA GLY A 64 -13.22 1.82 24.52
C GLY A 64 -12.72 2.35 23.17
N GLN A 65 -12.50 1.45 22.21
CA GLN A 65 -11.89 1.78 20.93
C GLN A 65 -12.82 1.41 19.77
N ARG A 66 -12.91 2.31 18.79
CA ARG A 66 -13.48 2.00 17.47
C ARG A 66 -12.35 1.52 16.56
N PHE A 67 -12.58 0.40 15.90
CA PHE A 67 -11.65 -0.14 14.91
C PHE A 67 -12.00 0.33 13.50
N ALA A 68 -10.96 0.46 12.68
CA ALA A 68 -11.04 0.95 11.33
C ALA A 68 -11.81 -0.01 10.42
N GLN A 69 -12.68 0.55 9.58
CA GLN A 69 -13.37 -0.17 8.52
C GLN A 69 -12.71 0.15 7.19
N VAL A 70 -11.71 -0.67 6.83
CA VAL A 70 -10.94 -0.51 5.60
C VAL A 70 -10.83 -1.85 4.88
N ASP A 71 -11.31 -1.88 3.64
CA ASP A 71 -11.02 -2.97 2.71
C ASP A 71 -9.80 -2.62 1.86
N VAL A 72 -9.05 -3.62 1.38
CA VAL A 72 -7.96 -3.39 0.44
C VAL A 72 -8.21 -4.19 -0.83
N SER A 73 -8.30 -3.47 -1.93
CA SER A 73 -8.58 -4.00 -3.26
C SER A 73 -7.39 -3.86 -4.20
N ILE A 74 -7.36 -4.69 -5.23
CA ILE A 74 -6.39 -4.63 -6.32
C ILE A 74 -7.19 -4.39 -7.59
N ASP A 75 -6.81 -3.35 -8.33
CA ASP A 75 -7.45 -2.98 -9.59
C ASP A 75 -6.40 -2.92 -10.70
N SER A 76 -6.70 -3.58 -11.83
CA SER A 76 -5.83 -3.70 -12.98
C SER A 76 -6.33 -2.80 -14.10
N ARG A 77 -5.54 -1.78 -14.44
CA ARG A 77 -5.86 -0.73 -15.41
C ARG A 77 -4.90 -0.81 -16.60
N GLY A 78 -5.09 -1.84 -17.42
CA GLY A 78 -4.17 -2.14 -18.52
C GLY A 78 -2.78 -2.50 -17.99
N ALA A 79 -1.77 -1.71 -18.38
CA ALA A 79 -0.38 -1.95 -17.97
C ALA A 79 -0.06 -1.57 -16.51
N ILE A 80 -1.04 -1.03 -15.77
CA ILE A 80 -0.86 -0.56 -14.39
C ILE A 80 -1.71 -1.41 -13.45
N THR A 81 -1.18 -1.78 -12.30
CA THR A 81 -1.96 -2.31 -11.18
C THR A 81 -1.91 -1.31 -10.03
N VAL A 82 -3.06 -1.02 -9.44
CA VAL A 82 -3.16 -0.18 -8.25
C VAL A 82 -3.68 -1.01 -7.08
N VAL A 83 -3.12 -0.76 -5.89
CA VAL A 83 -3.60 -1.31 -4.63
C VAL A 83 -4.25 -0.17 -3.86
N VAL A 84 -5.53 -0.33 -3.53
CA VAL A 84 -6.36 0.75 -2.98
C VAL A 84 -6.91 0.34 -1.63
N ALA A 85 -6.66 1.15 -0.61
CA ALA A 85 -7.33 1.08 0.67
C ALA A 85 -8.68 1.83 0.58
N ASN A 86 -9.77 1.09 0.68
CA ASN A 86 -11.14 1.56 0.56
C ASN A 86 -11.73 1.80 1.95
N GLY A 87 -12.16 3.03 2.21
CA GLY A 87 -12.82 3.42 3.45
C GLY A 87 -12.32 4.76 3.95
N GLU A 88 -13.20 5.55 4.56
CA GLU A 88 -12.84 6.86 5.11
C GLU A 88 -11.79 6.75 6.23
N ASP A 89 -11.84 5.65 7.00
CA ASP A 89 -10.89 5.34 8.06
C ASP A 89 -9.46 5.12 7.56
N ALA A 90 -9.26 4.83 6.27
CA ALA A 90 -7.94 4.52 5.71
C ALA A 90 -6.96 5.68 5.89
N VAL A 91 -7.42 6.91 5.67
CA VAL A 91 -6.58 8.11 5.81
C VAL A 91 -6.19 8.33 7.27
N TRP A 92 -7.12 8.10 8.20
CA TRP A 92 -6.88 8.29 9.63
C TRP A 92 -5.87 7.28 10.15
N VAL A 93 -5.99 6.01 9.74
CA VAL A 93 -5.04 4.97 10.12
C VAL A 93 -3.67 5.15 9.47
N GLU A 94 -3.61 5.66 8.22
CA GLU A 94 -2.34 5.90 7.52
C GLU A 94 -1.55 7.02 8.19
N PHE A 95 -2.18 8.17 8.42
CA PHE A 95 -1.48 9.40 8.85
C PHE A 95 -1.61 9.70 10.35
N GLY A 96 -2.59 9.13 11.03
CA GLY A 96 -2.95 9.43 12.41
C GLY A 96 -3.76 10.72 12.56
N ALA A 97 -4.37 10.87 13.73
CA ALA A 97 -5.09 12.07 14.13
C ALA A 97 -4.85 12.36 15.61
N GLY A 98 -4.55 13.62 15.94
CA GLY A 98 -4.30 14.05 17.31
C GLY A 98 -2.85 13.97 17.76
N VAL A 99 -2.46 14.92 18.61
CA VAL A 99 -1.10 14.99 19.17
C VAL A 99 -0.80 13.86 20.15
N TYR A 100 -1.83 13.33 20.83
CA TYR A 100 -1.67 12.34 21.90
C TYR A 100 -0.86 11.11 21.46
N HIS A 101 -1.16 10.55 20.29
CA HIS A 101 -0.46 9.37 19.76
C HIS A 101 0.66 9.70 18.76
N ASN A 102 0.60 10.86 18.12
CA ASN A 102 1.32 11.11 16.86
C ASN A 102 2.38 12.22 16.94
N GLY A 103 2.65 12.74 18.13
CA GLY A 103 3.67 13.76 18.37
C GLY A 103 3.11 15.19 18.33
N SER A 104 3.96 16.16 18.01
CA SER A 104 3.63 17.58 18.13
C SER A 104 2.74 18.12 17.01
N LEU A 105 2.07 19.24 17.28
CA LEU A 105 1.32 20.00 16.27
C LEU A 105 2.20 20.33 15.06
N GLY A 106 1.69 20.08 13.86
CA GLY A 106 2.38 20.35 12.60
C GLY A 106 3.43 19.31 12.20
N SER A 107 3.70 18.31 13.04
CA SER A 107 4.51 17.15 12.67
C SER A 107 3.68 16.10 11.92
N SER A 108 4.33 15.03 11.46
CA SER A 108 3.65 13.82 10.99
C SER A 108 4.50 12.59 11.30
N PRO A 109 3.92 11.50 11.83
CA PRO A 109 4.63 10.22 11.97
C PRO A 109 4.87 9.56 10.61
N HIS A 110 4.06 9.88 9.60
CA HIS A 110 4.19 9.37 8.24
C HIS A 110 5.37 10.02 7.51
N PRO A 111 6.28 9.26 6.85
CA PRO A 111 7.48 9.78 6.19
C PRO A 111 7.23 10.91 5.18
N HIS A 112 6.11 10.83 4.46
CA HIS A 112 5.68 11.85 3.48
C HIS A 112 4.52 12.72 3.99
N GLY A 113 4.09 12.59 5.25
CA GLY A 113 2.85 13.24 5.69
C GLY A 113 2.93 14.76 5.66
N VAL A 114 4.09 15.36 6.01
CA VAL A 114 4.28 16.81 5.92
C VAL A 114 4.21 17.31 4.48
N GLU A 115 4.86 16.62 3.55
CA GLU A 115 4.86 16.94 2.11
C GLU A 115 3.44 16.86 1.53
N LEU A 116 2.65 15.88 1.98
CA LEU A 116 1.26 15.67 1.56
C LEU A 116 0.25 16.58 2.30
N GLY A 117 0.71 17.44 3.21
CA GLY A 117 -0.15 18.29 4.04
C GLY A 117 -0.91 17.55 5.15
N MET A 118 -0.62 16.27 5.35
CA MET A 118 -1.20 15.40 6.38
C MET A 118 -0.45 15.56 7.70
N THR A 119 -0.60 16.73 8.32
CA THR A 119 0.06 17.08 9.59
C THR A 119 -0.87 16.93 10.80
N ILE A 120 -0.29 16.67 11.96
CA ILE A 120 -1.01 16.39 13.20
C ILE A 120 -1.58 17.67 13.81
N GLY A 121 -2.84 17.60 14.21
CA GLY A 121 -3.53 18.61 15.02
C GLY A 121 -4.06 19.84 14.27
N GLY A 122 -3.73 19.99 12.98
CA GLY A 122 -4.20 21.09 12.13
C GLY A 122 -5.54 20.87 11.43
N PHE A 123 -6.01 19.63 11.31
CA PHE A 123 -7.21 19.31 10.54
C PHE A 123 -8.52 19.86 11.14
N GLY A 124 -9.45 20.27 10.27
CA GLY A 124 -10.77 20.77 10.64
C GLY A 124 -10.71 22.01 11.52
N LYS A 125 -11.32 21.95 12.72
CA LYS A 125 -11.28 23.04 13.71
C LYS A 125 -9.96 23.10 14.49
N GLY A 126 -8.96 22.29 14.13
CA GLY A 126 -7.68 22.22 14.83
C GLY A 126 -7.79 21.69 16.26
N ASN A 127 -8.79 20.84 16.53
CA ASN A 127 -9.01 20.28 17.87
C ASN A 127 -7.99 19.20 18.22
N GLY A 128 -7.42 18.52 17.22
CA GLY A 128 -6.40 17.50 17.41
C GLY A 128 -5.08 18.01 17.98
N LYS A 129 -4.90 19.33 18.14
CA LYS A 129 -3.76 19.93 18.86
C LYS A 129 -3.83 19.77 20.38
N LYS A 130 -4.97 19.29 20.89
CA LYS A 130 -5.19 18.97 22.31
C LYS A 130 -5.01 17.48 22.52
N ASP A 131 -4.55 17.08 23.70
CA ASP A 131 -4.43 15.67 24.08
C ASP A 131 -5.79 14.94 24.10
N THR A 132 -6.88 15.67 24.28
CA THR A 132 -8.25 15.15 24.19
C THR A 132 -9.15 16.20 23.57
N TRP A 133 -10.05 15.77 22.69
CA TRP A 133 -11.12 16.60 22.16
C TRP A 133 -12.43 15.83 22.01
N GLY A 134 -13.52 16.59 21.82
CA GLY A 134 -14.86 16.04 21.71
C GLY A 134 -15.45 16.16 20.31
N PHE A 135 -16.26 15.18 19.94
CA PHE A 135 -17.17 15.23 18.81
C PHE A 135 -18.53 14.65 19.23
N TYR A 136 -19.57 14.96 18.46
CA TYR A 136 -20.90 14.41 18.71
C TYR A 136 -21.18 13.29 17.72
N GLU A 137 -21.64 12.16 18.23
CA GLU A 137 -22.10 11.00 17.47
C GLU A 137 -23.45 10.59 18.07
N ASP A 138 -24.48 10.51 17.22
CA ASP A 138 -25.87 10.22 17.64
C ASP A 138 -26.40 11.11 18.78
N GLY A 139 -25.94 12.36 18.83
CA GLY A 139 -26.32 13.33 19.87
C GLY A 139 -25.55 13.20 21.19
N GLU A 140 -24.67 12.22 21.33
CA GLU A 140 -23.81 12.03 22.50
C GLU A 140 -22.42 12.65 22.29
N LEU A 141 -21.92 13.36 23.30
CA LEU A 141 -20.54 13.85 23.31
C LEU A 141 -19.58 12.67 23.54
N LYS A 142 -18.77 12.34 22.56
CA LYS A 142 -17.64 11.41 22.67
C LYS A 142 -16.35 12.20 22.84
N LEU A 143 -15.50 11.78 23.78
CA LEU A 143 -14.16 12.32 23.97
C LEU A 143 -13.13 11.32 23.45
N THR A 144 -12.16 11.79 22.68
CA THR A 144 -11.16 10.94 22.01
C THR A 144 -9.75 11.48 22.17
N HIS A 145 -8.79 10.56 22.20
CA HIS A 145 -7.36 10.82 22.01
C HIS A 145 -6.94 10.80 20.54
N GLY A 146 -7.87 10.43 19.66
CA GLY A 146 -7.68 10.36 18.21
C GLY A 146 -7.28 8.99 17.70
N THR A 147 -6.56 9.02 16.58
CA THR A 147 -6.17 7.85 15.81
C THR A 147 -4.65 7.66 15.91
N PRO A 148 -4.16 6.54 16.47
CA PRO A 148 -2.75 6.19 16.36
C PRO A 148 -2.37 5.89 14.91
N ALA A 149 -1.35 6.58 14.37
CA ALA A 149 -0.85 6.29 13.03
C ALA A 149 -0.24 4.88 12.95
N ARG A 150 -0.73 4.07 12.01
CA ARG A 150 -0.20 2.72 11.73
C ARG A 150 0.55 2.66 10.41
N MET A 151 0.32 3.62 9.52
CA MET A 151 0.93 3.73 8.18
C MET A 151 0.91 2.42 7.36
N PRO A 152 -0.23 1.70 7.22
CA PRO A 152 -0.25 0.40 6.55
C PRO A 152 0.25 0.44 5.10
N MET A 153 -0.07 1.50 4.33
CA MET A 153 0.31 1.62 2.94
C MET A 153 1.81 1.94 2.78
N ALA A 154 2.34 2.91 3.53
CA ALA A 154 3.76 3.23 3.47
C ALA A 154 4.65 2.08 3.94
N ARG A 155 4.22 1.35 4.99
CA ARG A 155 4.92 0.14 5.45
C ARG A 155 4.85 -0.97 4.42
N ALA A 156 3.69 -1.18 3.79
CA ALA A 156 3.56 -2.16 2.71
C ALA A 156 4.54 -1.89 1.57
N ILE A 157 4.65 -0.63 1.11
CA ILE A 157 5.63 -0.24 0.08
C ILE A 157 7.04 -0.57 0.53
N THR A 158 7.43 -0.16 1.74
CA THR A 158 8.78 -0.39 2.28
C THR A 158 9.12 -1.88 2.32
N THR A 159 8.23 -2.69 2.88
CA THR A 159 8.41 -4.15 2.98
C THR A 159 8.54 -4.79 1.60
N VAL A 160 7.63 -4.47 0.67
CA VAL A 160 7.65 -5.10 -0.67
C VAL A 160 8.81 -4.64 -1.52
N CYS A 161 9.24 -3.38 -1.41
CA CYS A 161 10.45 -2.89 -2.06
C CYS A 161 11.69 -3.67 -1.60
N ASN A 162 11.79 -4.01 -0.32
CA ASN A 162 12.90 -4.83 0.20
C ASN A 162 12.83 -6.28 -0.31
N GLU A 163 11.63 -6.81 -0.54
CA GLU A 163 11.40 -8.17 -1.03
C GLU A 163 11.39 -8.29 -2.57
N ILE A 164 11.38 -7.17 -3.31
CA ILE A 164 11.11 -7.13 -4.76
C ILE A 164 12.03 -8.03 -5.58
N SER A 165 13.30 -8.09 -5.17
CA SER A 165 14.31 -8.92 -5.84
C SER A 165 14.01 -10.41 -5.69
N GLN A 166 13.44 -10.83 -4.55
CA GLN A 166 13.04 -12.21 -4.32
C GLN A 166 11.81 -12.57 -5.16
N VAL A 167 10.81 -11.68 -5.20
CA VAL A 167 9.64 -11.86 -6.07
C VAL A 167 10.05 -11.95 -7.54
N ALA A 168 10.99 -11.12 -7.98
CA ALA A 168 11.53 -11.17 -9.33
C ALA A 168 12.26 -12.49 -9.61
N LYS A 169 13.03 -13.04 -8.67
CA LYS A 169 13.67 -14.35 -8.80
C LYS A 169 12.64 -15.48 -8.92
N GLU A 170 11.52 -15.44 -8.22
CA GLU A 170 10.47 -16.46 -8.37
C GLU A 170 9.82 -16.46 -9.76
N VAL A 171 9.78 -15.29 -10.42
CA VAL A 171 9.13 -15.14 -11.73
C VAL A 171 10.10 -15.35 -12.88
N PHE A 172 11.32 -14.86 -12.75
CA PHE A 172 12.33 -14.82 -13.81
C PHE A 172 13.54 -15.72 -13.58
N GLY A 173 13.64 -16.33 -12.40
CA GLY A 173 14.66 -17.32 -12.06
C GLY A 173 14.56 -18.59 -12.89
#